data_AF-A0A661V3D9-F1
#
_entry.id   AF-A0A661V3D9-F1
#
_cell.length_a   1.000
_cell.length_b   1.000
_cell.length_c   1.000
_cell.angle_alpha   90.00
_cell.angle_beta   90.00
_cell.angle_gamma   90.00
#
_symmetry.space_group_name_H-M   'P 1'
#
loop_
_entity.id
_entity.type
_entity.pdbx_description
1 polymer ?
#
loop_
_entity_poly.entity_id
_entity_poly.type
_entity_poly.pdbx_seq_one_letter_code
_entity_poly.pdbx_strand_id
1 'polypeptide(L)'
;MSKVRILLTFFCMLFLVQGLHAQKYESDKMMDLLDLIRNEKFDLILPQAMQDNKIDMWIQVMGTKNGEEGNLDPLRLDLGSNTGIFIFTDRGRDRVERAVLGNISDIVQDCGAYDIFGPESDLTKFVSERDPNRIAVNFSETIAACDGISHTDYLKLVNMLG
;
A
#
# COMPACT_ATOMS: atom_id res chain seq x y z
N MET A 1 37.10 31.62 28.76
CA MET A 1 35.66 31.52 28.39
C MET A 1 35.43 30.95 26.99
N SER A 2 36.19 31.32 25.96
CA SER A 2 35.99 30.79 24.59
C SER A 2 36.21 29.27 24.48
N LYS A 3 37.27 28.71 25.09
CA LYS A 3 37.57 27.26 25.06
C LYS A 3 36.50 26.38 25.73
N VAL A 4 35.91 26.85 26.84
CA VAL A 4 34.83 26.13 27.55
C VAL A 4 33.54 26.14 26.73
N ARG A 5 33.22 27.27 26.07
CA ARG A 5 32.10 27.34 25.14
C ARG A 5 32.26 26.38 23.96
N ILE A 6 33.43 26.34 23.34
CA ILE A 6 33.73 25.42 22.23
C ILE A 6 33.57 23.96 22.66
N LEU A 7 34.10 23.60 23.84
CA LEU A 7 33.98 22.24 24.38
C LEU A 7 32.51 21.86 24.66
N LEU A 8 31.71 22.78 25.22
CA LEU A 8 30.29 22.57 25.45
C LEU A 8 29.52 22.39 24.14
N THR A 9 29.82 23.20 23.12
CA THR A 9 29.19 23.08 21.80
C THR A 9 29.53 21.74 21.15
N PHE A 10 30.78 21.28 21.25
CA PHE A 10 31.19 19.97 20.73
C PHE A 10 30.50 18.82 21.46
N PHE A 11 30.40 18.91 22.80
CA PHE A 11 29.69 17.95 23.62
C PHE A 11 28.19 17.91 23.25
N CYS A 12 27.53 19.06 23.11
CA CYS A 12 26.13 19.12 22.65
C CYS A 12 25.94 18.53 21.24
N MET A 13 26.88 18.77 20.31
CA MET A 13 26.84 18.14 18.97
C MET A 13 26.90 16.61 19.05
N LEU A 14 27.74 16.05 19.93
CA LEU A 14 27.86 14.60 20.10
C LEU A 14 26.54 13.95 20.55
N PHE A 15 25.80 14.57 21.48
CA PHE A 15 24.48 14.04 21.89
C PHE A 15 23.42 14.18 20.80
N LEU A 16 23.43 15.27 20.03
CA LEU A 16 22.50 15.46 18.92
C LEU A 16 22.68 14.40 17.82
N VAL A 17 23.92 14.04 17.49
CA VAL A 17 24.21 13.00 16.49
C VAL A 17 23.73 11.62 16.96
N GLN A 18 23.89 11.29 18.24
CA GLN A 18 23.39 10.02 18.80
C GLN A 18 21.86 9.94 18.79
N GLY A 19 21.17 11.03 19.13
CA GLY A 19 19.70 11.11 19.09
C GLY A 19 19.13 10.87 17.68
N LEU A 20 19.74 11.48 16.66
CA LEU A 20 19.33 11.29 15.26
C LEU A 20 19.50 9.84 14.78
N HIS A 21 20.61 9.19 15.15
CA HIS A 21 20.85 7.80 14.77
C HIS A 21 19.88 6.82 15.45
N ALA A 22 19.52 7.06 16.71
CA ALA A 22 18.53 6.25 17.43
C ALA A 22 17.14 6.37 16.80
N GLN A 23 16.71 7.59 16.46
CA GLN A 23 15.42 7.84 15.83
C GLN A 23 15.31 7.18 14.44
N LYS A 24 16.36 7.26 13.62
CA LYS A 24 16.39 6.58 12.32
C LYS A 24 16.30 5.06 12.48
N TYR A 25 17.09 4.49 13.39
CA TYR A 25 17.10 3.04 13.63
C TYR A 25 15.74 2.49 14.09
N GLU A 26 15.03 3.23 14.93
CA GLU A 26 13.67 2.87 15.35
C GLU A 26 12.66 2.95 14.20
N SER A 27 12.78 3.98 13.34
CA SER A 27 11.95 4.12 12.14
C SER A 27 12.16 2.98 11.14
N ASP A 28 13.41 2.60 10.88
CA ASP A 28 13.74 1.51 9.95
C ASP A 28 13.16 0.17 10.45
N LYS A 29 13.31 -0.14 11.76
CA LYS A 29 12.68 -1.33 12.36
C LYS A 29 11.16 -1.34 12.30
N MET A 30 10.54 -0.19 12.49
CA MET A 30 9.08 -0.08 12.39
C MET A 30 8.63 -0.37 10.96
N MET A 31 9.39 0.07 9.95
CA MET A 31 9.10 -0.24 8.55
C MET A 31 9.23 -1.74 8.28
N ASP A 32 10.33 -2.36 8.71
CA ASP A 32 10.53 -3.81 8.57
C ASP A 32 9.40 -4.62 9.21
N LEU A 33 8.91 -4.16 10.37
CA LEU A 33 7.77 -4.79 11.05
C LEU A 33 6.46 -4.64 10.27
N LEU A 34 6.20 -3.45 9.70
CA LEU A 34 5.02 -3.23 8.86
C LEU A 34 5.06 -4.09 7.60
N ASP A 35 6.23 -4.24 6.99
CA ASP A 35 6.43 -5.07 5.82
C ASP A 35 6.23 -6.56 6.15
N LEU A 36 6.75 -7.03 7.28
CA LEU A 36 6.49 -8.38 7.78
C LEU A 36 5.00 -8.62 8.00
N ILE A 37 4.31 -7.73 8.73
CA ILE A 37 2.87 -7.84 9.02
C ILE A 37 2.07 -7.87 7.72
N ARG A 38 2.41 -7.03 6.75
CA ARG A 38 1.74 -6.98 5.44
C ARG A 38 1.89 -8.30 4.68
N ASN A 39 3.11 -8.80 4.59
CA ASN A 39 3.41 -10.08 3.94
C ASN A 39 2.64 -11.23 4.62
N GLU A 40 2.71 -11.33 5.95
CA GLU A 40 1.98 -12.37 6.70
C GLU A 40 0.46 -12.25 6.52
N LYS A 41 -0.11 -11.04 6.55
CA LYS A 41 -1.55 -10.86 6.28
C LYS A 41 -1.92 -11.33 4.88
N PHE A 42 -1.12 -11.00 3.88
CA PHE A 42 -1.40 -11.40 2.51
C PHE A 42 -1.18 -12.89 2.26
N ASP A 43 -0.29 -13.55 3.00
CA ASP A 43 -0.02 -14.98 2.89
C ASP A 43 -1.01 -15.83 3.70
N LEU A 44 -1.39 -15.39 4.89
CA LEU A 44 -2.13 -16.21 5.86
C LEU A 44 -3.62 -15.88 5.92
N ILE A 45 -4.00 -14.61 5.70
CA ILE A 45 -5.39 -14.15 5.92
C ILE A 45 -6.11 -13.90 4.61
N LEU A 46 -5.47 -13.16 3.70
CA LEU A 46 -6.08 -12.75 2.44
C LEU A 46 -6.58 -13.94 1.58
N PRO A 47 -5.84 -15.06 1.42
CA PRO A 47 -6.32 -16.16 0.59
C PRO A 47 -7.62 -16.75 1.12
N GLN A 48 -7.70 -16.98 2.45
CA GLN A 48 -8.90 -17.51 3.08
C GLN A 48 -10.07 -16.52 2.95
N ALA A 49 -9.84 -15.23 3.17
CA ALA A 49 -10.87 -14.21 3.03
C ALA A 49 -11.45 -14.13 1.61
N MET A 50 -10.60 -14.24 0.58
CA MET A 50 -11.05 -14.27 -0.82
C MET A 50 -11.83 -15.55 -1.13
N GLN A 51 -11.35 -16.71 -0.68
CA GLN A 51 -12.02 -18.00 -0.88
C GLN A 51 -13.38 -18.08 -0.20
N ASP A 52 -13.48 -17.67 1.07
CA ASP A 52 -14.73 -17.67 1.84
C ASP A 52 -15.83 -16.84 1.16
N ASN A 53 -15.44 -15.76 0.48
CA ASN A 53 -16.34 -14.86 -0.22
C ASN A 53 -16.47 -15.15 -1.73
N LYS A 54 -15.79 -16.20 -2.22
CA LYS A 54 -15.76 -16.63 -3.63
C LYS A 54 -15.32 -15.51 -4.57
N ILE A 55 -14.31 -14.76 -4.17
CA ILE A 55 -13.74 -13.62 -4.89
C ILE A 55 -12.53 -14.10 -5.68
N ASP A 56 -12.58 -14.01 -7.01
CA ASP A 56 -11.44 -14.39 -7.87
C ASP A 56 -10.41 -13.26 -7.95
N MET A 57 -10.89 -12.01 -7.88
CA MET A 57 -10.04 -10.83 -7.93
C MET A 57 -10.58 -9.75 -6.99
N TRP A 58 -9.70 -9.12 -6.22
CA TRP A 58 -10.02 -7.92 -5.45
C TRP A 58 -9.21 -6.74 -5.96
N ILE A 59 -9.90 -5.64 -6.27
CA ILE A 59 -9.30 -4.38 -6.73
C ILE A 59 -9.58 -3.30 -5.69
N GLN A 60 -8.51 -2.76 -5.10
CA GLN A 60 -8.56 -1.58 -4.23
C GLN A 60 -7.98 -0.38 -4.99
N VAL A 61 -8.80 0.64 -5.22
CA VAL A 61 -8.38 1.89 -5.86
C VAL A 61 -8.16 2.94 -4.78
N MET A 62 -6.90 3.36 -4.60
CA MET A 62 -6.52 4.49 -3.76
C MET A 62 -6.24 5.69 -4.66
N GLY A 63 -6.73 6.87 -4.25
CA GLY A 63 -6.81 8.09 -5.07
C GLY A 63 -5.66 8.26 -6.08
N THR A 64 -6.03 8.45 -7.35
CA THR A 64 -5.07 8.51 -8.48
C THR A 64 -4.46 9.90 -8.68
N LYS A 65 -4.99 10.92 -8.01
CA LYS A 65 -4.55 12.31 -8.13
C LYS A 65 -3.81 12.76 -6.88
N ASN A 66 -2.49 12.94 -7.03
CA ASN A 66 -1.58 13.70 -6.15
C ASN A 66 -1.98 13.77 -4.67
N GLY A 67 -2.24 12.62 -4.02
CA GLY A 67 -2.38 12.48 -2.56
C GLY A 67 -3.03 13.66 -1.86
N GLU A 68 -4.14 14.22 -2.40
CA GLU A 68 -4.77 15.37 -1.77
C GLU A 68 -5.16 14.96 -0.34
N GLU A 69 -4.57 15.68 0.63
CA GLU A 69 -4.41 15.33 2.05
C GLU A 69 -5.74 15.13 2.82
N GLY A 70 -6.88 15.14 2.13
CA GLY A 70 -8.23 15.14 2.72
C GLY A 70 -8.94 13.80 2.77
N ASN A 71 -8.55 12.77 2.01
CA ASN A 71 -9.22 11.46 2.03
C ASN A 71 -8.22 10.30 1.90
N LEU A 72 -7.50 10.02 2.99
CA LEU A 72 -6.62 8.87 3.07
C LEU A 72 -7.44 7.59 3.22
N ASP A 73 -7.24 6.65 2.30
CA ASP A 73 -7.84 5.32 2.39
C ASP A 73 -7.42 4.64 3.71
N PRO A 74 -8.34 4.06 4.50
CA PRO A 74 -7.98 3.39 5.75
C PRO A 74 -7.01 2.22 5.57
N LEU A 75 -7.01 1.59 4.39
CA LEU A 75 -6.09 0.49 4.06
C LEU A 75 -4.69 0.99 3.69
N ARG A 76 -4.42 2.30 3.70
CA ARG A 76 -3.11 2.88 3.40
C ARG A 76 -1.95 2.17 4.09
N LEU A 77 -2.08 1.93 5.40
CA LEU A 77 -1.01 1.32 6.20
C LEU A 77 -0.84 -0.16 5.83
N ASP A 78 -1.97 -0.85 5.65
CA ASP A 78 -1.99 -2.26 5.25
C ASP A 78 -1.43 -2.46 3.84
N LEU A 79 -1.67 -1.55 2.89
CA LEU A 79 -1.17 -1.64 1.51
C LEU A 79 0.15 -0.87 1.27
N GLY A 80 0.63 -0.11 2.26
CA GLY A 80 1.90 0.61 2.19
C GLY A 80 1.90 1.85 1.29
N SER A 81 0.74 2.32 0.82
CA SER A 81 0.64 3.46 -0.11
C SER A 81 -0.55 4.37 0.15
N ASN A 82 -0.46 5.61 -0.34
CA ASN A 82 -1.57 6.57 -0.42
C ASN A 82 -2.31 6.54 -1.76
N THR A 83 -1.69 5.95 -2.78
CA THR A 83 -2.11 6.04 -4.18
C THR A 83 -1.87 4.71 -4.89
N GLY A 84 -2.60 4.48 -5.97
CA GLY A 84 -2.41 3.32 -6.84
C GLY A 84 -3.59 2.36 -6.84
N ILE A 85 -3.54 1.40 -7.76
CA ILE A 85 -4.54 0.36 -7.93
C ILE A 85 -3.92 -0.96 -7.52
N PHE A 86 -4.36 -1.47 -6.37
CA PHE A 86 -3.90 -2.74 -5.82
C PHE A 86 -4.82 -3.86 -6.31
N ILE A 87 -4.23 -4.90 -6.87
CA ILE A 87 -4.95 -6.01 -7.48
C ILE A 87 -4.46 -7.30 -6.85
N PHE A 88 -5.39 -8.05 -6.27
CA PHE A 88 -5.17 -9.35 -5.68
C PHE A 88 -5.94 -10.38 -6.48
N THR A 89 -5.26 -11.37 -7.05
CA THR A 89 -5.90 -12.39 -7.90
C THR A 89 -5.70 -13.77 -7.28
N ASP A 90 -6.80 -14.44 -6.93
CA ASP A 90 -6.77 -15.85 -6.60
C ASP A 90 -6.67 -16.67 -7.90
N ARG A 91 -5.55 -17.36 -8.07
CA ARG A 91 -5.28 -18.21 -9.25
C ARG A 91 -5.51 -19.69 -8.98
N GLY A 92 -6.07 -20.05 -7.82
CA GLY A 92 -6.17 -21.44 -7.36
C GLY A 92 -4.79 -22.08 -7.12
N ARG A 93 -3.78 -21.27 -6.83
CA ARG A 93 -2.40 -21.68 -6.54
C ARG A 93 -2.10 -21.50 -5.04
N ASP A 94 -0.89 -21.86 -4.63
CA ASP A 94 -0.42 -21.78 -3.23
C ASP A 94 -0.49 -20.37 -2.62
N ARG A 95 -0.51 -19.31 -3.44
CA ARG A 95 -0.63 -17.91 -3.00
C ARG A 95 -1.46 -17.05 -3.95
N VAL A 96 -2.03 -15.99 -3.40
CA VAL A 96 -2.66 -14.89 -4.15
C VAL A 96 -1.58 -14.13 -4.93
N GLU A 97 -1.83 -13.86 -6.22
CA GLU A 97 -0.99 -13.01 -7.07
C GLU A 97 -1.27 -11.54 -6.76
N ARG A 98 -0.21 -10.72 -6.59
CA ARG A 98 -0.32 -9.35 -6.06
C ARG A 98 0.29 -8.36 -7.04
N ALA A 99 -0.51 -7.45 -7.55
CA ALA A 99 -0.07 -6.42 -8.47
C ALA A 99 -0.42 -5.02 -7.96
N VAL A 100 0.40 -4.04 -8.33
CA VAL A 100 0.11 -2.62 -8.08
C VAL A 100 0.32 -1.83 -9.35
N LEU A 101 -0.72 -1.12 -9.79
CA LEU A 101 -0.69 -0.27 -10.98
C LEU A 101 -0.80 1.21 -10.64
N GLY A 102 -0.18 2.06 -11.45
CA GLY A 102 -0.22 3.52 -11.31
C GLY A 102 0.98 4.09 -10.54
N ASN A 103 0.81 5.29 -9.99
CA ASN A 103 1.87 5.99 -9.28
C ASN A 103 1.96 5.48 -7.83
N ILE A 104 3.10 4.92 -7.46
CA ILE A 104 3.40 4.37 -6.13
C ILE A 104 4.78 4.81 -5.65
N SER A 105 4.99 4.82 -4.34
CA SER A 105 6.29 5.10 -3.74
C SER A 105 7.24 3.90 -3.83
N ASP A 106 8.54 4.16 -3.74
CA ASP A 106 9.59 3.14 -3.68
C ASP A 106 9.39 2.18 -2.49
N ILE A 107 8.76 2.65 -1.39
CA ILE A 107 8.42 1.81 -0.22
C ILE A 107 7.58 0.60 -0.63
N VAL A 108 6.60 0.79 -1.51
CA VAL A 108 5.74 -0.30 -1.99
C VAL A 108 6.52 -1.28 -2.87
N GLN A 109 7.48 -0.77 -3.64
CA GLN A 109 8.33 -1.59 -4.52
C GLN A 109 9.29 -2.45 -3.70
N ASP A 110 9.84 -1.90 -2.62
CA ASP A 110 10.91 -2.54 -1.84
C ASP A 110 10.39 -3.45 -0.71
N CYS A 111 9.12 -3.33 -0.29
CA CYS A 111 8.56 -4.10 0.84
C CYS A 111 8.39 -5.61 0.59
N GLY A 112 8.65 -6.09 -0.63
CA GLY A 112 8.56 -7.51 -1.01
C GLY A 112 7.14 -8.10 -1.05
N ALA A 113 6.11 -7.30 -0.80
CA ALA A 113 4.72 -7.76 -0.71
C ALA A 113 4.01 -7.90 -2.06
N TYR A 114 4.57 -7.36 -3.15
CA TYR A 114 3.94 -7.29 -4.46
C TYR A 114 4.85 -7.88 -5.55
N ASP A 115 4.22 -8.53 -6.54
CA ASP A 115 4.91 -9.29 -7.59
C ASP A 115 5.03 -8.51 -8.91
N ILE A 116 4.03 -7.68 -9.21
CA ILE A 116 3.84 -7.06 -10.52
C ILE A 116 3.58 -5.56 -10.35
N PHE A 117 4.29 -4.75 -11.12
CA PHE A 117 4.15 -3.30 -11.16
C PHE A 117 3.94 -2.82 -12.59
N GLY A 118 3.14 -1.77 -12.77
CA GLY A 118 2.87 -1.22 -14.10
C GLY A 118 2.08 0.10 -14.08
N PRO A 119 1.87 0.73 -15.24
CA PRO A 119 1.02 1.92 -15.33
C PRO A 119 -0.47 1.57 -15.15
N GLU A 120 -1.27 2.55 -14.73
CA GLU A 120 -2.75 2.41 -14.61
C GLU A 120 -3.40 1.93 -15.92
N SER A 121 -2.83 2.33 -17.07
CA SER A 121 -3.31 1.93 -18.40
C SER A 121 -3.30 0.43 -18.65
N ASP A 122 -2.53 -0.34 -17.89
CA ASP A 122 -2.42 -1.79 -18.08
C ASP A 122 -3.56 -2.56 -17.42
N LEU A 123 -4.43 -1.90 -16.64
CA LEU A 123 -5.49 -2.54 -15.86
C LEU A 123 -6.40 -3.42 -16.72
N THR A 124 -6.93 -2.90 -17.82
CA THR A 124 -7.83 -3.65 -18.71
C THR A 124 -7.15 -4.93 -19.21
N LYS A 125 -5.91 -4.82 -19.70
CA LYS A 125 -5.14 -5.98 -20.17
C LYS A 125 -4.89 -6.97 -19.03
N PHE A 126 -4.48 -6.48 -17.87
CA PHE A 126 -4.19 -7.30 -16.69
C PHE A 126 -5.41 -8.15 -16.31
N VAL A 127 -6.59 -7.52 -16.22
CA VAL A 127 -7.85 -8.21 -15.87
C VAL A 127 -8.26 -9.19 -16.97
N SER A 128 -8.21 -8.79 -18.25
CA SER A 128 -8.60 -9.67 -19.37
C SER A 128 -7.75 -10.93 -19.48
N GLU A 129 -6.44 -10.86 -19.17
CA GLU A 129 -5.57 -12.05 -19.19
C GLU A 129 -5.87 -13.06 -18.08
N ARG A 130 -6.53 -12.61 -17.00
CA ARG A 130 -6.85 -13.43 -15.81
C ARG A 130 -8.28 -13.92 -15.82
N ASP A 131 -9.16 -13.24 -16.55
CA ASP A 131 -10.56 -13.62 -16.78
C ASP A 131 -11.31 -14.01 -15.48
N PRO A 132 -11.34 -13.13 -14.44
CA PRO A 132 -12.00 -13.44 -13.18
C PRO A 132 -13.52 -13.48 -13.35
N ASN A 133 -14.20 -14.46 -12.74
CA ASN A 133 -15.66 -14.51 -12.73
C ASN A 133 -16.27 -13.55 -11.70
N ARG A 134 -15.57 -13.31 -10.59
CA ARG A 134 -15.99 -12.35 -9.55
C ARG A 134 -14.88 -11.39 -9.16
N ILE A 135 -15.12 -10.11 -9.44
CA ILE A 135 -14.29 -8.99 -8.99
C ILE A 135 -14.94 -8.31 -7.79
N ALA A 136 -14.20 -8.13 -6.70
CA ALA A 136 -14.59 -7.33 -5.55
C ALA A 136 -13.95 -5.94 -5.63
N VAL A 137 -14.71 -4.92 -5.21
CA VAL A 137 -14.29 -3.52 -5.09
C VAL A 137 -14.80 -3.00 -3.75
N ASN A 138 -14.02 -2.15 -3.09
CA ASN A 138 -14.33 -1.65 -1.74
C ASN A 138 -15.04 -0.28 -1.80
N PHE A 139 -16.32 -0.26 -1.45
CA PHE A 139 -17.15 0.92 -1.24
C PHE A 139 -18.30 0.56 -0.30
N SER A 140 -18.95 1.54 0.34
CA SER A 140 -19.95 1.24 1.36
C SER A 140 -20.95 2.37 1.57
N GLU A 141 -22.24 2.03 1.57
CA GLU A 141 -23.32 3.00 1.84
C GLU A 141 -23.39 3.47 3.31
N THR A 142 -22.85 2.70 4.26
CA THR A 142 -23.09 2.94 5.71
C THR A 142 -21.83 3.18 6.54
N ILE A 143 -20.70 2.63 6.11
CA ILE A 143 -19.38 2.79 6.75
C ILE A 143 -18.54 3.77 5.94
N ALA A 144 -18.47 5.02 6.38
CA ALA A 144 -17.72 6.08 5.69
C ALA A 144 -16.24 5.74 5.48
N ALA A 145 -15.61 5.05 6.43
CA ALA A 145 -14.23 4.59 6.28
C ALA A 145 -14.06 3.62 5.09
N CYS A 146 -15.09 2.84 4.77
CA CYS A 146 -15.05 1.88 3.67
C CYS A 146 -15.59 2.46 2.36
N ASP A 147 -15.89 3.76 2.28
CA ASP A 147 -16.40 4.46 1.09
C ASP A 147 -15.37 5.42 0.49
N GLY A 148 -14.11 4.99 0.47
CA GLY A 148 -12.96 5.83 0.10
C GLY A 148 -12.77 6.06 -1.40
N ILE A 149 -13.40 5.24 -2.26
CA ILE A 149 -13.26 5.37 -3.71
C ILE A 149 -14.05 6.59 -4.22
N SER A 150 -13.38 7.48 -4.94
CA SER A 150 -14.07 8.64 -5.52
C SER A 150 -15.04 8.18 -6.61
N HIS A 151 -16.17 8.87 -6.76
CA HIS A 151 -17.13 8.57 -7.84
C HIS A 151 -16.46 8.59 -9.23
N THR A 152 -15.51 9.50 -9.45
CA THR A 152 -14.75 9.56 -10.71
C THR A 152 -13.86 8.33 -10.92
N ASP A 153 -13.15 7.88 -9.89
CA ASP A 153 -12.29 6.70 -10.00
C ASP A 153 -13.12 5.41 -10.13
N TYR A 154 -14.27 5.33 -9.46
CA TYR A 154 -15.23 4.24 -9.66
C TYR A 154 -15.72 4.16 -11.12
N LEU A 155 -16.15 5.28 -11.71
CA LEU A 155 -16.60 5.28 -13.11
C LEU A 155 -15.48 4.91 -14.09
N LYS A 156 -14.26 5.38 -13.85
CA LYS A 156 -13.10 4.98 -14.65
C LYS A 156 -12.83 3.48 -14.53
N LEU A 157 -12.87 2.95 -13.30
CA LEU A 157 -12.69 1.53 -13.04
C LEU A 157 -13.71 0.70 -13.82
N VAL A 158 -15.00 0.99 -13.65
CA VAL A 158 -16.08 0.29 -14.38
C VAL A 158 -15.85 0.37 -15.89
N ASN A 159 -15.53 1.54 -16.44
CA ASN A 159 -15.26 1.69 -17.87
C ASN A 159 -14.03 0.91 -18.35
N MET A 160 -12.99 0.74 -17.51
CA MET A 160 -11.81 -0.05 -17.85
C MET A 160 -12.06 -1.57 -17.77
N LEU A 161 -12.99 -2.01 -16.92
CA LEU A 161 -13.34 -3.42 -16.75
C LEU A 161 -14.29 -3.93 -17.85
N GLY A 162 -15.04 -3.03 -18.49
CA GLY A 162 -16.02 -3.35 -19.54
C GLY A 162 -17.40 -3.73 -19.00
#